data_AF-A0A7X8B238-F1
#
_entry.id   AF-A0A7X8B238-F1
#
_cell.length_a   1.000
_cell.length_b   1.000
_cell.length_c   1.000
_cell.angle_alpha   90.00
_cell.angle_beta   90.00
_cell.angle_gamma   90.00
#
_symmetry.space_group_name_H-M   'P 1'
#
loop_
_entity.id
_entity.type
_entity.pdbx_description
1 polymer ?
#
loop_
_entity_poly.entity_id
_entity_poly.type
_entity_poly.pdbx_seq_one_letter_code
_entity_poly.pdbx_strand_id
1 'polypeptide(L)' 'MMEVTIKNNICGGNQPCAICGGSVDTCMGPDLFVEGTMQVVCRACGKDYAPNLVELLELSEKAVRYSERRAA' A
#
# COMPACT_ATOMS: atom_id res chain seq x y z
N MET A 1 -12.14 -15.77 -1.95
CA MET A 1 -11.66 -14.64 -2.76
C MET A 1 -10.82 -13.79 -1.83
N MET A 2 -9.63 -13.37 -2.26
CA MET A 2 -8.69 -12.62 -1.41
C MET A 2 -9.06 -11.14 -1.52
N GLU A 3 -9.59 -10.56 -0.46
CA GLU A 3 -10.02 -9.16 -0.42
C GLU A 3 -8.86 -8.27 0.06
N VAL A 4 -8.60 -7.18 -0.66
CA VAL A 4 -7.53 -6.23 -0.38
C VAL A 4 -8.15 -4.93 0.12
N THR A 5 -7.50 -4.30 1.09
CA THR A 5 -7.96 -3.07 1.75
C THR A 5 -6.79 -2.12 2.01
N ILE A 6 -7.08 -0.84 2.23
CA ILE A 6 -6.06 0.14 2.65
C ILE A 6 -6.11 0.28 4.17
N LYS A 7 -4.97 0.11 4.84
CA LYS A 7 -4.82 0.36 6.29
C LYS A 7 -3.64 1.28 6.55
N ASN A 8 -3.62 1.89 7.73
CA ASN A 8 -2.48 2.68 8.17
C ASN A 8 -1.40 1.74 8.75
N ASN A 9 -0.30 1.58 8.03
CA ASN A 9 0.88 0.83 8.45
C ASN A 9 1.68 1.65 9.48
N ILE A 10 1.80 1.13 10.70
CA ILE A 10 2.57 1.75 11.79
C ILE A 10 3.94 1.10 12.02
N CYS A 11 4.20 -0.05 11.38
CA CYS A 11 5.44 -0.79 11.54
C CYS A 11 6.47 -0.41 10.47
N GLY A 12 6.02 -0.30 9.21
CA GLY A 12 6.89 -0.15 8.05
C GLY A 12 7.88 -1.33 7.91
N GLY A 13 8.90 -1.11 7.07
CA GLY A 13 10.01 -2.03 6.85
C GLY A 13 9.73 -3.10 5.79
N ASN A 14 10.66 -4.04 5.70
CA ASN A 14 10.61 -5.11 4.69
C ASN A 14 9.76 -6.28 5.19
N GLN A 15 8.66 -6.55 4.49
CA GLN A 15 7.73 -7.63 4.81
C GLN A 15 7.37 -8.44 3.56
N PRO A 16 7.13 -9.76 3.67
CA PRO A 16 6.69 -10.56 2.54
C PRO A 16 5.25 -10.22 2.14
N CYS A 17 5.00 -10.14 0.84
CA CYS A 17 3.66 -10.00 0.30
C CYS A 17 2.80 -11.22 0.63
N ALA A 18 1.60 -11.00 1.15
CA ALA A 18 0.64 -12.05 1.48
C ALA A 18 0.18 -12.90 0.27
N ILE A 19 0.35 -12.39 -0.96
CA ILE A 19 -0.13 -13.04 -2.19
C ILE A 19 1.01 -13.75 -2.91
N CYS A 20 2.08 -13.03 -3.28
CA CYS A 20 3.18 -13.60 -4.07
C CYS A 20 4.40 -14.03 -3.23
N GLY A 21 4.45 -13.70 -1.93
CA GLY A 21 5.60 -13.96 -1.08
C GLY A 21 6.83 -13.07 -1.35
N GLY A 22 6.77 -12.21 -2.38
CA GLY A 22 7.84 -11.28 -2.72
C GLY A 22 8.10 -10.25 -1.61
N SER A 23 9.34 -9.79 -1.50
CA SER A 23 9.73 -8.74 -0.54
C SER A 23 9.07 -7.41 -0.90
N VAL A 24 8.41 -6.79 0.09
CA VAL A 24 7.76 -5.49 -0.02
C VAL A 24 8.43 -4.54 0.96
N ASP A 25 9.01 -3.47 0.44
CA ASP A 25 9.51 -2.38 1.28
C ASP A 25 8.35 -1.43 1.56
N THR A 26 7.96 -1.34 2.83
CA THR A 26 6.80 -0.56 3.28
C THR A 26 7.24 0.63 4.12
N CYS A 27 6.57 1.76 3.94
CA CYS A 27 6.77 2.95 4.76
C CYS A 27 5.65 3.05 5.80
N MET A 28 5.87 3.85 6.84
CA MET A 28 4.76 4.24 7.72
C MET A 28 3.73 5.07 6.93
N GLY A 29 2.45 4.78 7.13
CA GLY A 29 1.35 5.44 6.42
C GLY A 29 0.40 4.47 5.72
N PRO A 30 -0.49 4.97 4.85
CA PRO A 30 -1.44 4.13 4.11
C PRO A 30 -0.73 3.09 3.22
N ASP A 31 -1.13 1.83 3.34
CA ASP A 31 -0.58 0.72 2.55
C ASP A 31 -1.66 -0.35 2.30
N LEU A 32 -1.37 -1.32 1.43
CA LEU A 32 -2.28 -2.40 1.06
C LEU A 32 -2.12 -3.60 1.99
N PHE A 33 -3.25 -4.14 2.43
CA PHE A 33 -3.32 -5.30 3.30
C PHE A 33 -4.39 -6.28 2.82
N VAL A 34 -4.28 -7.53 3.26
CA VAL A 34 -5.40 -8.47 3.19
C VAL A 34 -6.46 -8.08 4.23
N GLU A 35 -7.72 -8.03 3.81
CA GLU A 35 -8.84 -7.72 4.70
C GLU A 35 -8.88 -8.67 5.90
N GLY A 36 -9.18 -8.14 7.09
CA GLY A 36 -9.13 -8.91 8.33
C GLY A 36 -7.74 -9.27 8.89
N THR A 37 -6.63 -8.96 8.19
CA THR A 37 -5.26 -9.22 8.69
C THR A 37 -4.34 -8.00 8.64
N MET A 38 -3.13 -8.11 9.20
CA MET A 38 -2.06 -7.11 9.05
C MET A 38 -0.95 -7.61 8.09
N GLN A 39 -1.29 -8.49 7.16
CA GLN A 39 -0.34 -8.96 6.14
C GLN A 39 -0.36 -8.04 4.92
N VAL A 40 0.80 -7.50 4.55
CA VAL A 40 0.95 -6.52 3.48
C VAL A 40 0.76 -7.14 2.09
N VAL A 41 0.31 -6.33 1.14
CA VAL A 41 0.16 -6.72 -0.27
C VAL A 41 1.01 -5.80 -1.14
N CYS A 42 1.84 -6.36 -2.03
CA CYS A 42 2.65 -5.55 -2.92
C CYS A 42 1.76 -4.84 -3.96
N ARG A 43 2.24 -3.72 -4.51
CA ARG A 43 1.49 -2.97 -5.55
C ARG A 43 1.17 -3.81 -6.80
N ALA A 44 2.01 -4.77 -7.16
CA ALA A 44 1.77 -5.64 -8.32
C ALA A 44 0.53 -6.52 -8.09
N CYS A 45 0.50 -7.29 -6.99
CA CYS A 45 -0.67 -8.07 -6.63
C CYS A 45 -1.88 -7.16 -6.31
N GLY A 46 -1.65 -5.98 -5.71
CA GLY A 46 -2.70 -4.98 -5.54
C GLY A 46 -3.38 -4.60 -6.86
N LYS A 47 -2.63 -4.46 -7.97
CA LYS A 47 -3.19 -4.14 -9.29
C LYS A 47 -4.04 -5.27 -9.86
N ASP A 48 -3.69 -6.52 -9.56
CA ASP A 48 -4.44 -7.68 -10.04
C ASP A 48 -5.75 -7.90 -9.24
N TYR A 49 -5.72 -7.64 -7.93
CA TYR A 49 -6.85 -7.95 -7.02
C TYR A 49 -7.72 -6.74 -6.65
N ALA A 50 -7.16 -5.53 -6.60
CA ALA A 50 -7.85 -4.30 -6.22
C ALA A 50 -7.23 -3.05 -6.89
N PRO A 51 -7.28 -2.94 -8.23
CA PRO A 51 -6.61 -1.87 -8.97
C PRO A 51 -7.01 -0.46 -8.53
N ASN A 52 -8.28 -0.25 -8.21
CA ASN A 52 -8.81 1.01 -7.70
C ASN A 52 -8.17 1.46 -6.38
N LEU A 53 -7.82 0.53 -5.49
CA LEU A 53 -7.15 0.86 -4.23
C LEU A 53 -5.68 1.27 -4.47
N VAL A 54 -5.02 0.63 -5.44
CA VAL A 54 -3.67 1.02 -5.85
C VAL A 54 -3.66 2.43 -6.42
N GLU A 55 -4.63 2.76 -7.28
CA GLU A 55 -4.79 4.10 -7.85
C GLU A 55 -5.00 5.16 -6.77
N LEU A 56 -5.81 4.87 -5.74
CA LEU A 56 -6.02 5.77 -4.61
C LEU A 56 -4.72 6.02 -3.82
N LEU A 57 -3.92 4.99 -3.57
CA LEU A 57 -2.61 5.16 -2.92
C LEU A 57 -1.64 5.98 -3.78
N GLU A 58 -1.60 5.73 -5.09
CA GLU A 58 -0.77 6.53 -6.00
C GLU A 58 -1.23 8.00 -6.03
N LEU A 59 -2.54 8.26 -5.96
CA LEU A 59 -3.09 9.60 -5.89
C LEU A 59 -2.73 10.30 -4.57
N SER A 60 -2.83 9.61 -3.44
CA SER A 60 -2.45 10.19 -2.14
C SER A 60 -0.97 10.54 -2.09
N GLU A 61 -0.09 9.68 -2.60
CA GLU A 61 1.34 9.98 -2.69
C GLU A 61 1.63 11.20 -3.59
N LYS A 62 0.91 11.34 -4.71
CA LYS A 62 1.01 12.53 -5.58
C LYS A 62 0.55 13.79 -4.85
N ALA A 63 -0.52 13.71 -4.06
CA ALA A 63 -1.04 14.83 -3.29
C ALA A 63 -0.05 15.30 -2.20
N VAL A 64 0.55 14.36 -1.47
CA VAL A 64 1.60 14.66 -0.47
C VAL A 64 2.78 15.37 -1.12
N ARG A 65 3.34 14.80 -2.19
CA ARG A 65 4.46 15.43 -2.92
C ARG A 65 4.12 16.82 -3.47
N TYR A 66 2.86 17.03 -3.89
CA TYR A 66 2.43 18.35 -4.34
C TYR A 66 2.38 19.37 -3.20
N SER A 67 1.90 18.96 -2.01
CA SER A 67 1.87 19.83 -0.84
C SER A 67 3.26 20.20 -0.33
N GLU A 68 4.20 19.25 -0.31
CA GLU A 68 5.59 19.49 0.14
C GLU A 68 6.32 20.47 -0.77
N ARG A 69 6.13 20.38 -2.09
CA ARG A 69 6.71 21.32 -3.06
C ARG A 69 6.20 22.76 -2.91
N ARG A 70 5.03 22.97 -2.31
CA ARG A 70 4.48 24.30 -2.06
C ARG A 70 5.03 24.91 -0.76
N ALA A 71 5.55 24.09 0.14
CA ALA A 71 6.14 24.52 1.40
C ALA A 71 7.63 24.85 1.30
N ALA A 72 8.27 24.49 0.18
CA ALA A 72 9.66 24.82 -0.17
C ALA A 72 9.73 26.12 -0.99
#